data_AF-A0A5B1B919-F1
#
_entry.id   AF-A0A5B1B919-F1
#
_cell.length_a   1.000
_cell.length_b   1.000
_cell.length_c   1.000
_cell.angle_alpha   90.00
_cell.angle_beta   90.00
_cell.angle_gamma   90.00
#
_symmetry.space_group_name_H-M   'P 1'
#
loop_
_entity.id
_entity.type
_entity.pdbx_description
1 polymer ?
#
loop_
_entity_poly.entity_id
_entity_poly.type
_entity_poly.pdbx_seq_one_letter_code
_entity_poly.pdbx_strand_id
1 'polypeptide(L)' 'MAKTNITRSWREQKVMLKRRFSFLSDKDFDFEDEQKEMMFDNLAVKLKKTRAELELLFAELQTY' A
#
# COMPACT_ATOMS: atom_id res chain seq x y z
N MET A 1 -1.16 -28.50 6.73
CA MET A 1 -0.19 -27.54 6.19
C MET A 1 -0.55 -26.17 6.76
N ALA A 2 0.29 -25.60 7.62
CA ALA A 2 0.01 -24.30 8.23
C ALA A 2 0.16 -23.21 7.15
N LYS A 3 -0.93 -22.47 6.87
CA LYS A 3 -0.90 -21.29 6.01
C LYS A 3 0.15 -20.34 6.56
N THR A 4 1.17 -20.02 5.77
CA THR A 4 2.16 -19.00 6.06
C THR A 4 1.42 -17.67 6.23
N ASN A 5 1.18 -17.26 7.48
CA ASN A 5 0.70 -15.92 7.82
C ASN A 5 1.86 -14.93 7.59
N ILE A 6 2.20 -14.68 6.33
CA ILE A 6 3.17 -13.64 6.00
C ILE A 6 2.45 -12.31 6.18
N THR A 7 2.73 -11.62 7.27
CA THR A 7 2.29 -10.24 7.49
C THR A 7 3.46 -9.32 7.16
N ARG A 8 3.62 -8.98 5.88
CA ARG A 8 4.67 -8.04 5.46
C ARG A 8 4.54 -6.72 6.20
N SER A 9 5.67 -6.17 6.63
CA SER A 9 5.73 -4.85 7.23
C SER A 9 5.26 -3.77 6.25
N TRP A 10 4.82 -2.63 6.79
CA TRP A 10 4.48 -1.46 5.97
C TRP A 10 5.65 -1.05 5.05
N ARG A 11 6.89 -1.12 5.55
CA ARG A 11 8.08 -0.82 4.76
C ARG A 11 8.22 -1.73 3.54
N GLU A 12 7.98 -3.02 3.69
CA GLU A 12 8.03 -3.98 2.57
C GLU A 12 6.90 -3.73 1.57
N GLN A 13 5.68 -3.48 2.06
CA GLN A 13 4.54 -3.14 1.20
C GLN A 13 4.82 -1.88 0.37
N LYS A 14 5.43 -0.84 0.95
CA LYS A 14 5.88 0.36 0.22
C LYS A 14 6.90 0.04 -0.87
N VAL A 15 7.89 -0.81 -0.58
CA VAL A 15 8.89 -1.22 -1.56
C VAL A 15 8.23 -1.97 -2.72
N MET A 16 7.30 -2.88 -2.43
CA MET A 16 6.59 -3.62 -3.47
C MET A 16 5.69 -2.72 -4.32
N LEU A 17 4.99 -1.76 -3.71
CA LEU A 17 4.22 -0.75 -4.43
C LEU A 17 5.10 0.07 -5.36
N LYS A 18 6.25 0.58 -4.90
CA LYS A 18 7.18 1.34 -5.74
C LYS A 18 7.77 0.51 -6.88
N ARG A 19 7.92 -0.82 -6.70
CA ARG A 19 8.31 -1.75 -7.77
C ARG A 19 7.20 -1.94 -8.80
N ARG A 20 5.92 -2.04 -8.37
CA ARG A 20 4.77 -2.21 -9.26
C ARG A 20 4.36 -0.91 -9.97
N PHE A 21 4.56 0.22 -9.31
CA PHE A 21 4.20 1.56 -9.77
C PHE A 21 5.43 2.48 -9.65
N SER A 22 6.26 2.51 -10.68
CA SER A 22 7.55 3.22 -10.70
C SER A 22 7.43 4.74 -10.55
N PHE A 23 6.23 5.30 -10.72
CA PHE A 23 5.93 6.72 -10.50
C PHE A 23 5.60 7.05 -9.04
N LEU A 24 5.52 6.04 -8.15
CA LEU A 24 5.42 6.26 -6.71
C LEU A 24 6.78 6.58 -6.11
N SER A 25 6.77 7.47 -5.13
CA SER A 25 7.93 7.96 -4.39
C SER A 25 7.67 7.85 -2.89
N ASP A 26 8.70 8.05 -2.07
CA ASP A 26 8.52 8.02 -0.61
C ASP A 26 7.53 9.08 -0.11
N LYS A 27 7.47 10.23 -0.78
CA LYS A 27 6.53 11.33 -0.48
C LYS A 27 5.06 10.91 -0.59
N ASP A 28 4.75 9.90 -1.41
CA ASP A 28 3.37 9.40 -1.55
C ASP A 28 2.92 8.60 -0.33
N PHE A 29 3.84 8.30 0.59
CA PHE A 29 3.60 7.55 1.81
C PHE A 29 4.01 8.33 3.07
N ASP A 30 4.33 9.61 2.94
CA ASP A 30 4.64 10.48 4.07
C ASP A 30 3.32 11.02 4.62
N PHE A 31 3.08 10.78 5.90
CA PHE A 31 1.92 11.26 6.64
C PHE A 31 2.27 11.41 8.12
N GLU A 32 1.66 12.39 8.78
CA GLU A 32 1.57 12.41 10.24
C GLU A 32 0.52 11.39 10.69
N ASP A 33 0.64 10.75 11.85
CA ASP A 33 -0.18 9.57 12.21
C ASP A 33 -1.70 9.76 12.03
N GLU A 34 -2.22 10.96 12.27
CA GLU A 34 -3.64 11.31 12.09
C GLU A 34 -4.07 11.47 10.61
N GLN A 35 -3.10 11.60 9.70
CA GLN A 35 -3.30 11.82 8.26
C GLN A 35 -3.23 10.53 7.44
N LYS A 36 -3.12 9.37 8.09
CA LYS A 36 -2.99 8.08 7.40
C LYS A 36 -4.14 7.80 6.41
N GLU A 37 -5.38 8.09 6.80
CA GLU A 37 -6.54 7.91 5.90
C GLU A 37 -6.47 8.83 4.68
N MET A 38 -6.11 10.09 4.90
CA MET A 38 -5.92 11.05 3.80
C MET A 38 -4.81 10.63 2.85
N MET A 39 -3.71 10.07 3.36
CA MET A 39 -2.65 9.51 2.53
C MET A 39 -3.17 8.36 1.65
N PHE A 40 -3.99 7.46 2.21
CA PHE A 40 -4.58 6.40 1.41
C PHE A 40 -5.55 6.91 0.34
N ASP A 41 -6.35 7.93 0.65
CA ASP A 41 -7.25 8.54 -0.34
C ASP A 41 -6.45 9.17 -1.49
N ASN A 42 -5.38 9.90 -1.17
CA ASN A 42 -4.47 10.46 -2.16
C ASN A 42 -3.79 9.36 -3.00
N LEU A 43 -3.37 8.26 -2.35
CA LEU A 43 -2.77 7.12 -3.02
C LEU A 43 -3.77 6.43 -3.96
N ALA A 44 -5.03 6.28 -3.55
CA ALA A 44 -6.10 5.73 -4.38
C ALA A 44 -6.31 6.57 -5.65
N VAL A 45 -6.40 7.90 -5.48
CA VAL A 45 -6.52 8.86 -6.60
C VAL A 45 -5.31 8.76 -7.54
N LYS A 46 -4.08 8.77 -7.00
CA LYS A 46 -2.85 8.69 -7.80
C LYS A 46 -2.74 7.38 -8.58
N LEU A 47 -3.19 6.27 -8.00
CA LEU A 47 -3.23 4.96 -8.63
C LEU A 47 -4.44 4.75 -9.55
N LYS A 48 -5.36 5.73 -9.63
CA LYS A 48 -6.63 5.63 -10.35
C LYS A 48 -7.43 4.40 -9.91
N LYS A 49 -7.50 4.19 -8.59
CA LYS A 49 -8.21 3.08 -7.94
C LYS A 49 -9.25 3.62 -6.98
N THR A 50 -10.29 2.82 -6.75
CA THR A 50 -11.20 2.99 -5.63
C THR A 50 -10.51 2.60 -4.31
N ARG A 51 -11.07 3.02 -3.17
CA ARG A 51 -10.56 2.64 -1.85
C ARG A 51 -10.54 1.11 -1.66
N ALA A 52 -11.58 0.42 -2.12
CA ALA A 52 -11.68 -1.04 -2.07
C ALA A 52 -10.60 -1.73 -2.91
N GLU A 53 -10.32 -1.24 -4.13
CA GLU A 53 -9.23 -1.79 -4.95
C GLU A 53 -7.85 -1.54 -4.34
N LEU A 54 -7.67 -0.41 -3.64
CA LEU A 54 -6.44 -0.12 -2.91
C LEU A 54 -6.27 -1.09 -1.72
N GLU A 55 -7.33 -1.36 -0.97
CA GLU A 55 -7.33 -2.34 0.12
C GLU A 55 -7.02 -3.76 -0.37
N LEU A 56 -7.65 -4.18 -1.48
CA LEU A 56 -7.36 -5.47 -2.12
C LEU A 56 -5.90 -5.57 -2.58
N LEU A 57 -5.35 -4.47 -3.11
CA LEU A 57 -3.93 -4.41 -3.48
C LEU A 57 -3.04 -4.59 -2.25
N PHE A 58 -3.33 -3.94 -1.12
CA PHE A 58 -2.56 -4.16 0.11
C PHE A 58 -2.72 -5.58 0.66
N ALA A 59 -3.91 -6.16 0.60
CA ALA A 59 -4.14 -7.56 0.98
C ALA A 59 -3.33 -8.52 0.11
N GLU A 60 -3.31 -8.31 -1.21
CA GLU A 60 -2.50 -9.07 -2.16
C GLU A 60 -1.01 -9.01 -1.76
N LEU A 61 -0.50 -7.81 -1.48
CA LEU A 61 0.89 -7.59 -1.07
C LEU A 61 1.27 -8.32 0.22
N GLN A 62 0.34 -8.52 1.16
CA GLN A 62 0.61 -9.30 2.37
C GLN A 62 0.87 -10.78 2.05
N THR A 63 0.18 -11.34 1.08
CA THR A 63 0.18 -12.80 0.79
C THR A 63 1.28 -13.32 -0.14
N TYR A 64 2.13 -12.44 -0.68
CA TYR A 64 3.26 -12.81 -1.54
C TYR A 64 4.32 -13.69 -0.86
#